data_AF-Q04031-F1
#
_entry.id   AF-Q04031-F1
#
_cell.length_a   1.000
_cell.length_b   1.000
_cell.length_c   1.000
_cell.angle_alpha   90.00
_cell.angle_beta   90.00
_cell.angle_gamma   90.00
#
_symmetry.space_group_name_H-M   'P 1'
#
loop_
_entity.id
_entity.type
_entity.pdbx_description
1 polymer ?
#
loop_
_entity_poly.entity_id
_entity_poly.type
_entity_poly.pdbx_seq_one_letter_code
_entity_poly.pdbx_strand_id
1 'polypeptide(L)'
;MAVHTNRQILTRGKNYATKQSKKFGTDEVTFDKDSRLDYLTGFHKRKLQRQKKAQEFIKEQERLRKIEERQKIRQERKEVMEEQLKTFKESLNLEAEIEDAKNDKTEDLQVESDESWHGFDSDKDDGDNDNNESSVKPILKKGAITEIYDDSTTVELETLEPNDNFEYLAQLNNVKLEKAEKVLKQSINRATKYAKFLGVDEKQKKKPRVKKFRYLTKNERRINQRKANDNKRRR
;
A
#
# COMPACT_ATOMS: atom_id res chain seq x y z
N MET A 1 -39.00 8.76 -4.09
CA MET A 1 -38.45 9.85 -3.25
C MET A 1 -39.59 10.43 -2.42
N ALA A 2 -39.41 10.64 -1.11
CA ALA A 2 -40.46 11.23 -0.29
C ALA A 2 -40.66 12.71 -0.66
N VAL A 3 -41.87 13.08 -1.07
CA VAL A 3 -42.22 14.47 -1.38
C VAL A 3 -42.36 15.23 -0.07
N HIS A 4 -41.50 16.23 0.13
CA HIS A 4 -41.54 17.07 1.33
C HIS A 4 -42.53 18.20 1.17
N THR A 5 -43.30 18.46 2.21
CA THR A 5 -44.26 19.57 2.20
C THR A 5 -43.53 20.91 2.28
N ASN A 6 -44.10 21.97 1.71
CA ASN A 6 -43.49 23.32 1.74
C ASN A 6 -43.14 23.77 3.16
N ARG A 7 -44.01 23.47 4.13
CA ARG A 7 -43.76 23.72 5.55
C ARG A 7 -42.51 23.00 6.04
N GLN A 8 -42.28 21.74 5.66
CA GLN A 8 -41.06 21.02 6.02
C GLN A 8 -39.82 21.67 5.41
N ILE A 9 -39.87 22.08 4.14
CA ILE A 9 -38.74 22.73 3.46
C ILE A 9 -38.33 24.01 4.20
N LEU A 10 -39.30 24.87 4.53
CA LEU A 10 -39.04 26.15 5.22
C LEU A 10 -38.66 25.97 6.70
N THR A 11 -39.16 24.94 7.38
CA THR A 11 -38.88 24.72 8.83
C THR A 11 -37.64 23.89 9.11
N ARG A 12 -37.00 23.29 8.09
CA ARG A 12 -35.78 22.46 8.24
C ARG A 12 -34.69 23.13 9.07
N GLY A 13 -34.44 24.43 8.87
CA GLY A 13 -33.45 25.18 9.63
C GLY A 13 -33.77 25.25 11.13
N LYS A 14 -35.03 25.56 11.48
CA LYS A 14 -35.49 25.60 12.88
C LYS A 14 -35.41 24.21 13.53
N ASN A 15 -35.86 23.17 12.82
CA ASN A 15 -35.79 21.79 13.32
C ASN A 15 -34.35 21.29 13.48
N TYR A 16 -33.44 21.73 12.59
CA TYR A 16 -32.02 21.43 12.73
C TYR A 16 -31.44 22.13 13.96
N ALA A 17 -31.71 23.42 14.15
CA ALA A 17 -31.24 24.18 15.31
C ALA A 17 -31.74 23.59 16.64
N THR A 18 -33.02 23.23 16.74
CA THR A 18 -33.58 22.61 17.95
C THR A 18 -33.01 21.21 18.20
N LYS A 19 -32.69 20.44 17.16
CA LYS A 19 -31.98 19.17 17.30
C LYS A 19 -30.53 19.36 17.76
N GLN A 20 -29.82 20.37 17.23
CA GLN A 20 -28.45 20.67 17.64
C GLN A 20 -28.38 21.14 19.10
N SER A 21 -29.32 21.98 19.55
CA SER A 21 -29.36 22.42 20.95
C SER A 21 -29.66 21.26 21.90
N LYS A 22 -30.56 20.35 21.53
CA LYS A 22 -30.87 19.16 22.33
C LYS A 22 -29.75 18.12 22.38
N LYS A 23 -28.87 18.04 21.37
CA LYS A 23 -27.79 17.04 21.31
C LYS A 23 -26.81 17.14 22.50
N PHE A 24 -26.63 18.34 23.04
CA PHE A 24 -25.74 18.58 24.18
C PHE A 24 -26.50 19.01 25.46
N GLY A 25 -27.83 19.14 25.39
CA GLY A 25 -28.66 19.43 26.56
C GLY A 25 -28.83 18.17 27.39
N THR A 26 -28.51 18.25 28.67
CA THR A 26 -28.86 17.23 29.67
C THR A 26 -30.16 17.66 30.36
N ASP A 27 -31.01 16.70 30.71
CA ASP A 27 -32.31 17.00 31.37
C ASP A 27 -32.10 17.61 32.77
N GLU A 28 -31.05 17.17 33.47
CA GLU A 28 -30.70 17.63 34.81
C GLU A 28 -29.19 17.90 34.91
N VAL A 29 -28.81 18.96 35.64
CA VAL A 29 -27.41 19.30 35.91
C VAL A 29 -27.15 19.10 37.40
N THR A 30 -26.64 17.94 37.76
CA THR A 30 -26.24 17.62 39.14
C THR A 30 -24.78 18.00 39.36
N PHE A 31 -24.48 18.62 40.50
CA PHE A 31 -23.12 19.01 40.84
C PHE A 31 -22.42 17.89 41.62
N ASP A 32 -21.67 17.06 40.90
CA ASP A 32 -20.82 16.04 41.50
C ASP A 32 -19.41 16.58 41.82
N LYS A 33 -18.99 16.45 43.07
CA LYS A 33 -17.69 16.93 43.56
C LYS A 33 -16.53 16.11 43.02
N ASP A 34 -16.73 14.80 42.81
CA ASP A 34 -15.67 13.91 42.33
C ASP A 34 -15.41 14.15 40.85
N SER A 35 -16.46 14.23 40.03
CA SER A 35 -16.38 14.66 38.63
C SER A 35 -15.72 16.04 38.48
N ARG A 36 -15.97 16.97 39.41
CA ARG A 36 -15.29 18.28 39.44
C ARG A 36 -13.79 18.13 39.69
N LEU A 37 -13.38 17.31 40.64
CA LEU A 37 -11.96 17.06 40.93
C LEU A 37 -11.26 16.44 39.71
N ASP A 38 -11.90 15.46 39.08
CA ASP A 38 -11.43 14.83 37.85
C ASP A 38 -11.33 15.81 36.69
N TYR A 39 -12.28 16.74 36.58
CA TYR A 39 -12.20 17.80 35.59
C TYR A 39 -11.02 18.75 35.87
N LEU A 40 -10.79 19.13 37.13
CA LEU A 40 -9.70 20.04 37.50
C LEU A 40 -8.31 19.41 37.48
N THR A 41 -8.18 18.10 37.65
CA THR A 41 -6.86 17.42 37.63
C THR A 41 -6.61 16.69 36.31
N GLY A 42 -7.66 16.27 35.61
CA GLY A 42 -7.63 15.52 34.36
C GLY A 42 -7.29 16.35 33.11
N PHE A 43 -6.76 17.57 33.24
CA PHE A 43 -6.35 18.39 32.08
C PHE A 43 -5.38 17.64 31.17
N HIS A 44 -4.42 16.91 31.75
CA HIS A 44 -3.49 16.09 30.97
C HIS A 44 -4.22 14.98 30.19
N LYS A 45 -5.16 14.27 30.84
CA LYS A 45 -6.00 13.25 30.20
C LYS A 45 -6.77 13.85 29.01
N ARG A 46 -7.44 14.99 29.20
CA ARG A 46 -8.18 15.69 28.13
C ARG A 46 -7.28 16.22 27.01
N LYS A 47 -6.09 16.72 27.35
CA LYS A 47 -5.11 17.19 26.37
C LYS A 47 -4.62 16.05 25.48
N LEU A 48 -4.30 14.90 26.07
CA LEU A 48 -3.93 13.70 25.32
C LEU A 48 -5.08 13.19 24.46
N GLN A 49 -6.31 13.15 25.00
CA GLN A 49 -7.50 12.78 24.22
C GLN A 49 -7.71 13.70 23.02
N ARG A 50 -7.54 15.03 23.20
CA ARG A 50 -7.65 15.99 22.10
C ARG A 50 -6.58 15.77 21.03
N GLN A 51 -5.34 15.48 21.45
CA GLN A 51 -4.26 15.13 20.52
C GLN A 51 -4.55 13.85 19.75
N LYS A 52 -5.03 12.80 20.43
CA LYS A 52 -5.45 11.54 19.78
C LYS A 52 -6.56 11.77 18.76
N LYS A 53 -7.63 12.49 19.14
CA LYS A 53 -8.73 12.83 18.23
C LYS A 53 -8.27 13.62 17.01
N ALA A 54 -7.34 14.57 17.19
CA ALA A 54 -6.76 15.30 16.08
C ALA A 54 -5.93 14.39 15.14
N GLN A 55 -5.17 13.46 15.70
CA GLN A 55 -4.43 12.46 14.91
C GLN A 55 -5.37 11.52 14.13
N GLU A 56 -6.45 11.05 14.76
CA GLU A 56 -7.48 10.23 14.11
C GLU A 56 -8.15 10.98 12.96
N PHE A 57 -8.55 12.24 13.17
CA PHE A 57 -9.11 13.07 12.11
C PHE A 57 -8.14 13.26 10.93
N ILE A 58 -6.85 13.50 11.18
CA ILE A 58 -5.84 13.61 10.12
C ILE A 58 -5.71 12.29 9.35
N LYS A 59 -5.70 11.14 10.03
CA LYS A 59 -5.64 9.82 9.38
C LYS A 59 -6.87 9.55 8.51
N GLU A 60 -8.06 9.93 8.96
CA GLU A 60 -9.29 9.81 8.17
C GLU A 60 -9.22 10.68 6.91
N GLN A 61 -8.76 11.92 7.02
CA GLN A 61 -8.57 12.80 5.86
C GLN A 61 -7.54 12.26 4.87
N GLU A 62 -6.41 11.74 5.36
CA GLU A 62 -5.42 11.07 4.50
C GLU A 62 -6.00 9.84 3.80
N ARG A 63 -6.84 9.05 4.48
CA ARG A 63 -7.52 7.90 3.89
C ARG A 63 -8.47 8.32 2.77
N LEU A 64 -9.29 9.35 2.99
CA LEU A 64 -10.21 9.87 1.99
C LEU A 64 -9.45 10.40 0.76
N ARG A 65 -8.38 11.18 0.97
CA ARG A 65 -7.51 11.64 -0.12
C ARG A 65 -6.91 10.51 -0.95
N LYS A 66 -6.40 9.45 -0.29
CA LYS A 66 -5.87 8.26 -1.00
C LYS A 66 -6.95 7.53 -1.80
N ILE A 67 -8.20 7.54 -1.33
CA ILE A 67 -9.32 6.95 -2.06
C ILE A 67 -9.63 7.79 -3.31
N GLU A 68 -9.72 9.11 -3.17
CA GLU A 68 -9.93 10.04 -4.29
C GLU A 68 -8.81 9.94 -5.34
N GLU A 69 -7.54 9.92 -4.91
CA GLU A 69 -6.39 9.75 -5.81
C GLU A 69 -6.47 8.43 -6.59
N ARG A 70 -6.82 7.33 -5.93
CA ARG A 70 -7.02 6.04 -6.61
C ARG A 70 -8.23 6.04 -7.55
N GLN A 71 -9.30 6.73 -7.20
CA GLN A 71 -10.46 6.87 -8.09
C GLN A 71 -10.09 7.64 -9.35
N LYS A 72 -9.33 8.74 -9.24
CA LYS A 72 -8.81 9.49 -10.40
C LYS A 72 -7.94 8.63 -11.31
N ILE A 73 -6.96 7.90 -10.76
CA ILE A 73 -6.10 7.00 -11.55
C ILE A 73 -6.93 5.93 -12.28
N ARG A 74 -7.99 5.41 -11.65
CA ARG A 74 -8.89 4.43 -12.31
C ARG A 74 -9.70 5.08 -13.43
N GLN A 75 -10.16 6.30 -13.25
CA GLN A 75 -10.89 7.06 -14.28
C GLN A 75 -9.97 7.37 -15.46
N GLU A 76 -8.76 7.89 -15.22
CA GLU A 76 -7.76 8.15 -16.27
C GLU A 76 -7.43 6.87 -17.05
N ARG A 77 -7.24 5.73 -16.37
CA ARG A 77 -7.03 4.45 -17.05
C ARG A 77 -8.23 4.01 -17.89
N LYS A 78 -9.45 4.25 -17.40
CA LYS A 78 -10.67 3.90 -18.13
C LYS A 78 -10.80 4.76 -19.39
N GLU A 79 -10.55 6.06 -19.28
CA GLU A 79 -10.54 7.00 -20.39
C GLU A 79 -9.49 6.61 -21.44
N VAL A 80 -8.26 6.32 -21.02
CA VAL A 80 -7.19 5.85 -21.93
C VAL A 80 -7.59 4.55 -22.64
N MET A 81 -8.21 3.60 -21.95
CA MET A 81 -8.69 2.36 -22.58
C MET A 81 -9.85 2.61 -23.54
N GLU A 82 -10.76 3.53 -23.23
CA GLU A 82 -11.86 3.94 -24.12
C GLU A 82 -11.32 4.64 -25.38
N GLU A 83 -10.33 5.52 -25.23
CA GLU A 83 -9.62 6.15 -26.35
C GLU A 83 -8.92 5.11 -27.22
N GLN A 84 -8.19 4.16 -26.62
CA GLN A 84 -7.55 3.07 -27.36
C GLN A 84 -8.57 2.23 -28.13
N LEU A 85 -9.68 1.84 -27.51
CA LEU A 85 -10.76 1.11 -28.18
C LEU A 85 -11.40 1.93 -29.31
N LYS A 86 -11.54 3.25 -29.13
CA LYS A 86 -12.04 4.14 -30.17
C LYS A 86 -11.06 4.21 -31.35
N THR A 87 -9.77 4.42 -31.09
CA THR A 87 -8.73 4.43 -32.15
C THR A 87 -8.63 3.10 -32.88
N PHE A 88 -8.81 1.97 -32.18
CA PHE A 88 -8.83 0.64 -32.77
C PHE A 88 -10.07 0.42 -33.66
N LYS A 89 -11.24 0.90 -33.23
CA LYS A 89 -12.45 0.88 -34.08
C LYS A 89 -12.30 1.78 -35.31
N GLU A 90 -11.71 2.96 -35.15
CA GLU A 90 -11.43 3.87 -36.26
C GLU A 90 -10.43 3.24 -37.24
N SER A 91 -9.36 2.59 -36.75
CA SER A 91 -8.40 1.89 -37.62
C SER A 91 -9.04 0.71 -38.34
N LEU A 92 -9.86 -0.09 -37.64
CA LEU A 92 -10.58 -1.21 -38.28
C LEU A 92 -11.62 -0.74 -39.29
N ASN A 93 -12.35 0.34 -39.00
CA ASN A 93 -13.30 0.90 -39.97
C ASN A 93 -12.58 1.47 -41.19
N LEU A 94 -11.43 2.13 -41.01
CA LEU A 94 -10.57 2.58 -42.11
C LEU A 94 -10.03 1.37 -42.90
N GLU A 95 -9.61 0.31 -42.23
CA GLU A 95 -9.08 -0.89 -42.89
C GLU A 95 -10.20 -1.64 -43.62
N ALA A 96 -11.39 -1.74 -43.05
CA ALA A 96 -12.58 -2.28 -43.71
C ALA A 96 -13.02 -1.40 -44.89
N GLU A 97 -12.99 -0.07 -44.79
CA GLU A 97 -13.28 0.84 -45.91
C GLU A 97 -12.22 0.73 -47.01
N ILE A 98 -10.94 0.54 -46.66
CA ILE A 98 -9.85 0.30 -47.62
C ILE A 98 -9.99 -1.09 -48.26
N GLU A 99 -10.38 -2.12 -47.50
CA GLU A 99 -10.64 -3.45 -48.02
C GLU A 99 -11.87 -3.46 -48.92
N ASP A 100 -12.98 -2.82 -48.55
CA ASP A 100 -14.17 -2.68 -49.41
C ASP A 100 -13.83 -1.91 -50.69
N ALA A 101 -13.04 -0.83 -50.61
CA ALA A 101 -12.57 -0.09 -51.79
C ALA A 101 -11.60 -0.90 -52.67
N LYS A 102 -10.93 -1.92 -52.12
CA LYS A 102 -10.08 -2.86 -52.87
C LYS A 102 -10.87 -4.07 -53.38
N ASN A 103 -11.89 -4.52 -52.65
CA ASN A 103 -12.69 -5.71 -52.94
C ASN A 103 -13.80 -5.47 -53.95
N ASP A 104 -14.07 -4.22 -54.36
CA ASP A 104 -14.81 -3.94 -55.60
C ASP A 104 -14.08 -4.45 -56.87
N LYS A 105 -12.99 -5.24 -56.71
CA LYS A 105 -12.31 -5.96 -57.80
C LYS A 105 -12.01 -7.45 -57.56
N THR A 106 -12.44 -8.07 -56.47
CA THR A 106 -12.23 -9.52 -56.30
C THR A 106 -13.29 -10.13 -55.39
N GLU A 107 -14.40 -10.53 -56.00
CA GLU A 107 -15.28 -11.56 -55.43
C GLU A 107 -14.50 -12.87 -55.25
N ASP A 108 -14.94 -13.62 -54.23
CA ASP A 108 -14.66 -15.04 -53.97
C ASP A 108 -13.25 -15.43 -53.54
N LEU A 109 -13.01 -15.40 -52.23
CA LEU A 109 -12.22 -16.43 -51.53
C LEU A 109 -12.77 -16.62 -50.12
N GLN A 110 -13.90 -17.33 -50.09
CA GLN A 110 -14.55 -17.91 -48.93
C GLN A 110 -13.61 -18.96 -48.29
N VAL A 111 -12.89 -18.58 -47.23
CA VAL A 111 -12.20 -19.54 -46.36
C VAL A 111 -12.79 -19.39 -44.98
N GLU A 112 -13.68 -20.31 -44.66
CA GLU A 112 -14.20 -20.51 -43.32
C GLU A 112 -13.04 -20.74 -42.35
N SER A 113 -12.79 -19.74 -41.52
CA SER A 113 -11.94 -19.85 -40.35
C SER A 113 -12.84 -19.80 -39.11
N ASP A 114 -13.69 -20.80 -38.97
CA ASP A 114 -14.56 -21.00 -37.80
C ASP A 114 -13.80 -21.73 -36.67
N GLU A 115 -12.49 -21.45 -36.52
CA GLU A 115 -11.73 -21.82 -35.32
C GLU A 115 -11.89 -20.72 -34.27
N SER A 116 -13.14 -20.59 -33.81
CA SER A 116 -13.48 -19.85 -32.60
C SER A 116 -12.70 -20.45 -31.44
N TRP A 117 -11.80 -19.66 -30.85
CA TRP A 117 -11.01 -20.06 -29.70
C TRP A 117 -11.92 -20.38 -28.51
N HIS A 118 -12.25 -21.65 -28.35
CA HIS A 118 -12.91 -22.17 -27.17
C HIS A 118 -11.89 -22.16 -26.03
N GLY A 119 -12.02 -21.17 -25.14
CA GLY A 119 -11.16 -20.96 -23.98
C GLY A 119 -10.99 -22.22 -23.13
N PHE A 120 -10.04 -22.17 -22.20
CA PHE A 120 -9.59 -23.32 -21.40
C PHE A 120 -10.75 -24.16 -20.87
N ASP A 121 -10.97 -25.30 -21.52
CA ASP A 121 -11.95 -26.31 -21.18
C ASP A 121 -11.51 -26.91 -19.83
N SER A 122 -12.16 -26.50 -18.73
CA SER A 122 -11.72 -26.84 -17.37
C SER A 122 -12.08 -28.25 -16.92
N ASP A 123 -12.77 -29.04 -17.75
CA ASP A 123 -13.48 -30.23 -17.30
C ASP A 123 -13.07 -31.51 -18.07
N LYS A 124 -11.75 -31.74 -18.24
CA LYS A 124 -11.23 -33.06 -18.60
C LYS A 124 -10.11 -33.56 -17.69
N ASP A 125 -10.47 -34.68 -17.07
CA ASP A 125 -9.69 -35.73 -16.43
C ASP A 125 -9.17 -35.48 -15.01
N ASP A 126 -10.03 -35.98 -14.13
CA ASP A 126 -9.72 -37.11 -13.26
C ASP A 126 -9.00 -36.78 -11.96
N GLY A 127 -9.82 -36.84 -10.91
CA GLY A 127 -9.34 -36.88 -9.56
C GLY A 127 -8.47 -38.10 -9.36
N ASP A 128 -7.21 -37.85 -9.02
CA ASP A 128 -6.59 -38.59 -7.94
C ASP A 128 -5.57 -37.69 -7.22
N ASN A 129 -5.88 -37.43 -5.97
CA ASN A 129 -4.98 -37.19 -4.84
C ASN A 129 -3.93 -36.04 -4.86
N ASP A 130 -4.24 -35.07 -3.98
CA ASP A 130 -3.35 -34.46 -2.99
C ASP A 130 -2.05 -33.75 -3.43
N ASN A 131 -2.05 -32.43 -3.19
CA ASN A 131 -0.89 -31.63 -2.82
C ASN A 131 0.25 -31.49 -3.85
N ASN A 132 -0.09 -31.16 -5.11
CA ASN A 132 0.87 -30.55 -6.02
C ASN A 132 1.13 -29.09 -5.62
N GLU A 133 1.77 -28.91 -4.47
CA GLU A 133 2.41 -27.67 -4.05
C GLU A 133 3.53 -27.36 -5.04
N SER A 134 3.18 -26.62 -6.10
CA SER A 134 4.07 -26.09 -7.13
C SER A 134 4.96 -27.13 -7.83
N SER A 135 4.64 -27.44 -9.09
CA SER A 135 5.42 -28.28 -10.00
C SER A 135 6.88 -27.81 -10.27
N VAL A 136 7.37 -26.80 -9.55
CA VAL A 136 8.72 -26.25 -9.63
C VAL A 136 9.57 -26.91 -8.54
N LYS A 137 10.26 -28.00 -8.90
CA LYS A 137 11.20 -28.65 -7.97
C LYS A 137 12.35 -27.68 -7.63
N PRO A 138 12.70 -27.51 -6.34
CA PRO A 138 13.74 -26.58 -5.92
C PRO A 138 15.12 -27.05 -6.39
N ILE A 139 15.94 -26.09 -6.83
CA ILE A 139 17.29 -26.34 -7.36
C ILE A 139 18.28 -26.72 -6.25
N LEU A 140 18.06 -26.23 -5.03
CA LEU A 140 18.92 -26.43 -3.87
C LEU A 140 18.26 -27.38 -2.86
N LYS A 141 19.04 -28.28 -2.28
CA LYS A 141 18.62 -29.11 -1.14
C LYS A 141 18.58 -28.22 0.11
N LYS A 142 17.48 -28.28 0.86
CA LYS A 142 17.38 -27.66 2.19
C LYS A 142 17.75 -28.71 3.23
N GLY A 143 18.97 -28.67 3.74
CA GLY A 143 19.35 -29.43 4.92
C GLY A 143 19.10 -28.57 6.15
N ALA A 144 18.20 -28.98 7.04
CA ALA A 144 18.05 -28.34 8.35
C ALA A 144 18.91 -29.10 9.35
N ILE A 145 19.99 -28.47 9.82
CA ILE A 145 20.77 -28.97 10.95
C ILE A 145 20.26 -28.23 12.18
N THR A 146 19.51 -28.94 13.03
CA THR A 146 19.02 -28.43 14.31
C THR A 146 20.06 -28.69 15.38
N GLU A 147 20.79 -27.66 15.78
CA GLU A 147 21.68 -27.74 16.95
C GLU A 147 20.94 -27.16 18.17
N ILE A 148 20.68 -28.02 19.15
CA ILE A 148 20.05 -27.66 20.41
C ILE A 148 21.17 -27.27 21.37
N TYR A 149 21.23 -26.00 21.75
CA TYR A 149 22.14 -25.50 22.78
C TYR A 149 21.35 -25.24 24.07
N ASP A 150 21.86 -25.77 25.19
CA ASP A 150 21.38 -25.65 26.57
C ASP A 150 19.89 -25.32 26.72
N ASP A 151 19.03 -26.34 26.70
CA ASP A 151 17.56 -26.44 27.01
C ASP A 151 16.63 -25.25 26.68
N SER A 152 17.11 -24.20 26.02
CA SER A 152 16.45 -22.90 25.89
C SER A 152 16.75 -22.19 24.57
N THR A 153 17.79 -22.61 23.83
CA THR A 153 18.13 -22.01 22.53
C THR A 153 18.31 -23.07 21.44
N THR A 154 17.40 -23.07 20.47
CA THR A 154 17.50 -23.90 19.26
C THR A 154 18.00 -23.04 18.10
N VAL A 155 19.14 -23.39 17.51
CA VAL A 155 19.66 -22.74 16.31
C VAL A 155 19.46 -23.70 15.14
N GLU A 156 18.63 -23.31 14.19
CA GLU A 156 18.41 -24.05 12.95
C GLU A 156 19.36 -23.49 11.89
N LEU A 157 20.37 -24.27 11.52
CA LEU A 157 21.27 -23.94 10.44
C LEU A 157 20.76 -24.61 9.16
N GLU A 158 20.22 -23.79 8.25
CA GLU A 158 19.84 -24.25 6.93
C GLU A 158 21.07 -24.25 6.01
N THR A 159 21.58 -25.45 5.66
CA THR A 159 22.62 -25.61 4.65
C THR A 159 21.97 -25.70 3.27
N LEU A 160 22.38 -24.82 2.35
CA LEU A 160 21.96 -24.85 0.96
C LEU A 160 23.06 -25.50 0.11
N GLU A 161 22.86 -26.77 -0.23
CA GLU A 161 23.75 -27.50 -1.13
C GLU A 161 23.07 -27.66 -2.51
N PRO A 162 23.83 -27.58 -3.62
CA PRO A 162 23.29 -27.86 -4.94
C PRO A 162 22.84 -29.32 -5.02
N ASN A 163 21.63 -29.54 -5.57
CA ASN A 163 21.16 -30.90 -5.80
C ASN A 163 22.04 -31.61 -6.86
N ASP A 164 22.17 -32.93 -6.77
CA ASP A 164 23.01 -33.72 -7.69
C ASP A 164 22.56 -33.54 -9.15
N ASN A 165 21.25 -33.26 -9.35
CA ASN A 165 20.64 -33.00 -10.65
C ASN A 165 20.46 -31.50 -10.95
N PHE A 166 21.40 -30.65 -10.53
CA PHE A 166 21.30 -29.19 -10.66
C PHE A 166 21.02 -28.71 -12.10
N GLU A 167 21.75 -29.22 -13.10
CA GLU A 167 21.57 -28.81 -14.50
C GLU A 167 20.23 -29.25 -15.09
N TYR A 168 19.80 -30.48 -14.80
CA TYR A 168 18.51 -31.01 -15.25
C TYR A 168 17.34 -30.21 -14.63
N LEU A 169 17.43 -29.89 -13.34
CA LEU A 169 16.43 -29.06 -12.66
C LEU A 169 16.44 -27.63 -13.19
N ALA A 170 17.60 -27.07 -13.53
CA ALA A 170 17.69 -25.75 -14.15
C ALA A 170 17.01 -25.74 -15.53
N GLN A 171 17.21 -26.78 -16.35
CA GLN A 171 16.54 -26.93 -17.65
C GLN A 171 15.03 -27.07 -17.50
N LEU A 172 14.55 -27.92 -16.59
CA LEU A 172 13.12 -28.05 -16.27
C LEU A 172 12.49 -26.72 -15.84
N ASN A 173 13.23 -25.94 -15.04
CA ASN A 173 12.79 -24.62 -14.59
C ASN A 173 13.03 -23.50 -15.62
N ASN A 174 13.46 -23.82 -16.84
CA ASN A 174 13.77 -22.88 -17.92
C ASN A 174 14.81 -21.81 -17.53
N VAL A 175 15.74 -22.13 -16.62
CA VAL A 175 16.80 -21.24 -16.15
C VAL A 175 18.08 -21.49 -16.94
N LYS A 176 18.51 -20.48 -17.71
CA LYS A 176 19.81 -20.50 -18.39
C LYS A 176 20.91 -20.06 -17.42
N LEU A 177 21.71 -21.01 -16.95
CA LEU A 177 22.79 -20.78 -15.97
C LEU A 177 23.76 -19.68 -16.40
N GLU A 178 24.13 -19.65 -17.68
CA GLU A 178 25.02 -18.61 -18.26
C GLU A 178 24.48 -17.18 -18.09
N LYS A 179 23.14 -17.02 -18.14
CA LYS A 179 22.49 -15.72 -18.01
C LYS A 179 22.12 -15.39 -16.56
N ALA A 180 22.19 -16.36 -15.65
CA ALA A 180 21.74 -16.22 -14.27
C ALA A 180 22.45 -15.06 -13.55
N GLU A 181 23.76 -14.95 -13.68
CA GLU A 181 24.51 -13.84 -13.07
C GLU A 181 24.09 -12.46 -13.59
N LYS A 182 23.84 -12.35 -14.90
CA LYS A 182 23.41 -11.09 -15.52
C LYS A 182 22.02 -10.70 -15.01
N VAL A 183 21.11 -11.66 -14.92
CA VAL A 183 19.76 -11.47 -14.38
C VAL A 183 19.82 -11.06 -12.90
N LEU A 184 20.67 -11.71 -12.11
CA LEU A 184 20.88 -11.38 -10.69
C LEU A 184 21.43 -9.95 -10.53
N LYS A 185 22.44 -9.56 -11.32
CA LYS A 185 22.99 -8.19 -11.29
C LYS A 185 21.93 -7.16 -11.70
N GLN A 186 21.09 -7.47 -12.69
CA GLN A 186 19.99 -6.60 -13.11
C GLN A 186 18.90 -6.46 -12.03
N SER A 187 18.55 -7.55 -11.34
CA SER A 187 17.54 -7.52 -10.27
C SER A 187 18.02 -6.74 -9.06
N ILE A 188 19.28 -6.93 -8.63
CA ILE A 188 19.92 -6.13 -7.56
C ILE A 188 19.95 -4.64 -7.96
N ASN A 189 20.32 -4.33 -9.20
CA ASN A 189 20.32 -2.94 -9.68
C ASN A 189 18.91 -2.33 -9.72
N ARG A 190 17.89 -3.10 -10.09
CA ARG A 190 16.50 -2.65 -10.06
C ARG A 190 16.04 -2.39 -8.63
N ALA A 191 16.34 -3.31 -7.70
CA ALA A 191 15.97 -3.20 -6.29
C ALA A 191 16.65 -2.00 -5.62
N THR A 192 17.95 -1.78 -5.87
CA THR A 192 18.68 -0.60 -5.36
C THR A 192 18.15 0.70 -5.94
N LYS A 193 17.85 0.76 -7.25
CA LYS A 193 17.19 1.93 -7.86
C LYS A 193 15.81 2.19 -7.22
N TYR A 194 15.03 1.15 -6.97
CA TYR A 194 13.73 1.28 -6.31
C TYR A 194 13.85 1.73 -4.85
N ALA A 195 14.84 1.22 -4.09
CA ALA A 195 15.12 1.65 -2.73
C ALA A 195 15.55 3.12 -2.66
N LYS A 196 16.35 3.58 -3.62
CA LYS A 196 16.68 5.00 -3.82
C LYS A 196 15.45 5.82 -4.14
N PHE A 197 14.60 5.36 -5.06
CA PHE A 197 13.36 6.04 -5.44
C PHE A 197 12.40 6.20 -4.25
N LEU A 198 12.28 5.18 -3.40
CA LEU A 198 11.48 5.26 -2.18
C LEU A 198 12.14 6.07 -1.05
N GLY A 199 13.37 6.56 -1.23
CA GLY A 199 14.10 7.32 -0.20
C GLY A 199 14.43 6.48 1.06
N VAL A 200 14.49 5.16 0.92
CA VAL A 200 14.81 4.24 2.03
C VAL A 200 16.33 4.20 2.27
N ASP A 201 17.12 4.33 1.20
CA ASP A 201 18.60 4.29 1.24
C ASP A 201 19.21 5.34 2.20
N GLU A 202 18.62 6.52 2.30
CA GLU A 202 19.19 7.59 3.14
C GLU A 202 18.97 7.38 4.64
N LYS A 203 17.96 6.58 5.04
CA LYS A 203 17.59 6.45 6.45
C LYS A 203 18.52 5.52 7.22
N GLN A 204 19.26 4.63 6.57
CA GLN A 204 20.10 3.66 7.28
C GLN A 204 21.50 4.17 7.66
N LYS A 205 22.02 5.22 7.03
CA LYS A 205 23.37 5.74 7.39
C LYS A 205 23.39 6.72 8.56
N LYS A 206 22.24 7.16 9.05
CA LYS A 206 22.13 7.94 10.28
C LYS A 206 21.44 7.11 11.34
N LYS A 207 22.11 6.07 11.84
CA LYS A 207 21.74 5.47 13.14
C LYS A 207 21.52 6.65 14.10
N PRO A 208 20.34 6.79 14.73
CA PRO A 208 20.09 7.92 15.61
C PRO A 208 21.20 7.89 16.66
N ARG A 209 22.07 8.90 16.64
CA ARG A 209 23.11 9.04 17.64
C ARG A 209 22.37 9.17 18.96
N VAL A 210 22.32 8.08 19.73
CA VAL A 210 21.81 8.09 21.10
C VAL A 210 22.53 9.24 21.76
N LYS A 211 21.80 10.29 22.10
CA LYS A 211 22.36 11.48 22.72
C LYS A 211 22.82 11.04 24.10
N LYS A 212 24.08 10.58 24.20
CA LYS A 212 24.72 10.36 25.49
C LYS A 212 24.70 11.72 26.17
N PHE A 213 23.93 11.85 27.25
CA PHE A 213 24.02 13.01 28.11
C PHE A 213 25.50 13.11 28.52
N ARG A 214 26.16 14.16 28.07
CA ARG A 214 27.51 14.47 28.51
C ARG A 214 27.38 15.75 29.31
N TYR A 215 28.02 15.76 30.47
CA TYR A 215 28.15 16.99 31.22
C TYR A 215 28.91 17.99 30.35
N LEU A 216 28.33 19.19 30.21
CA LEU A 216 29.01 20.30 29.55
C LEU A 216 30.32 20.57 30.30
N THR A 217 31.38 20.75 29.53
CA THR A 217 32.68 21.20 30.06
C THR A 217 32.52 22.56 30.74
N LYS A 218 33.44 22.94 31.63
CA LYS A 218 33.35 24.22 32.36
C LYS A 218 33.20 25.43 31.41
N ASN A 219 33.86 25.42 30.26
CA ASN A 219 33.79 26.48 29.26
C ASN A 219 32.41 26.55 28.57
N GLU A 220 31.87 25.41 28.13
CA GLU A 220 30.52 25.33 27.54
C GLU A 220 29.44 25.76 28.54
N ARG A 221 29.61 25.40 29.81
CA ARG A 221 28.69 25.79 30.88
C ARG A 221 28.67 27.31 31.08
N ARG A 222 29.83 27.96 31.06
CA ARG A 222 29.92 29.44 31.11
C ARG A 222 29.24 30.10 29.91
N ILE A 223 29.43 29.56 28.71
CA ILE A 223 28.76 30.08 27.50
C ILE A 223 27.24 29.93 27.60
N ASN A 224 26.74 28.79 28.07
CA ASN A 224 25.31 28.58 28.26
C ASN A 224 24.72 29.47 29.35
N GLN A 225 25.44 29.68 30.46
CA GLN A 225 25.04 30.65 31.48
C GLN A 225 25.00 32.07 30.92
N ARG A 226 25.98 32.49 30.12
CA ARG A 226 25.98 33.80 29.45
C ARG A 226 24.76 33.94 28.53
N LYS A 227 24.50 32.97 27.66
CA LYS A 227 23.30 32.95 26.78
C LYS A 227 21.99 33.00 27.58
N ALA A 228 21.89 32.26 28.68
CA ALA A 228 20.71 32.28 29.54
C ALA A 228 20.51 33.65 30.19
N ASN A 229 21.58 34.28 30.66
CA ASN A 229 21.55 35.63 31.24
C ASN A 229 21.18 36.70 30.19
N ASP A 230 21.75 36.61 28.98
CA ASP A 230 21.43 37.52 27.88
C ASP A 230 19.95 37.41 27.48
N ASN A 231 19.42 36.19 27.39
CA ASN A 231 18.00 35.96 27.12
C ASN A 231 17.09 36.48 28.24
N LYS A 232 17.54 36.38 29.50
CA LYS A 232 16.79 36.92 30.64
C LYS A 232 16.72 38.46 30.62
N ARG A 233 17.76 39.12 30.07
CA ARG A 233 17.81 40.58 29.91
C ARG A 233 17.07 41.11 28.68
N ARG A 234 16.69 40.24 27.74
CA ARG A 234 15.89 40.62 26.55
C ARG A 234 14.40 40.78 26.84
N ARG A 235 13.92 40.44 28.04
CA ARG A 235 12.57 40.74 28.51
C ARG A 235 12.64 41.91 29.47
#